data_AF-A0A6G4UF76-F1
#
_entry.id   AF-A0A6G4UF76-F1
#
_cell.length_a   1.000
_cell.length_b   1.000
_cell.length_c   1.000
_cell.angle_alpha   90.00
_cell.angle_beta   90.00
_cell.angle_gamma   90.00
#
_symmetry.space_group_name_H-M   'P 1'
#
loop_
_entity.id
_entity.type
_entity.pdbx_description
1 polymer ?
#
loop_
_entity_poly.entity_id
_entity_poly.type
_entity_poly.pdbx_seq_one_letter_code
_entity_poly.pdbx_strand_id
1 'polypeptide(L)'
;PAARHRLATLLADRAANSGAGARRGATPDLTELIPEWLQTANDLGYQAPPALLPALLDAARARTDLRRPALRLGGTRARWLAARNPAWTYALREGADPTTDLCGLTTGEALDPTANTDEFDPTANTPAAQAIRTRWEEGLFAERVALLAALRRRHAPAALRLLATTWRSEKAEDRLAFLDSLRDGLSMADEPFLEQSLDDRSRNVRATAAALLSALPASGLASRMGARAKTHVSLDPTQPPAYPMIIVEAPHECDGPMQRDGIAPKPPSGQGERSWWLGQTVEAAPLRLWTEVFGGRTPEEIVALPVADDWRADLHAAWSRAAARQRDPDWARALLGTPGPDAAPTQDRLSQDRLTQN
;
A
#
# COMPACT_ATOMS: atom_id res chain seq x y z
N PRO A 1 23.63 27.01 -8.83
CA PRO A 1 24.64 26.96 -9.91
C PRO A 1 25.20 25.54 -10.17
N ALA A 2 25.72 24.86 -9.13
CA ALA A 2 26.29 23.52 -9.25
C ALA A 2 25.28 22.44 -9.71
N ALA A 3 24.06 22.42 -9.15
CA ALA A 3 23.01 21.49 -9.55
C ALA A 3 22.60 21.63 -11.04
N ARG A 4 22.52 22.86 -11.53
CA ARG A 4 22.26 23.15 -12.96
C ARG A 4 23.38 22.62 -13.86
N HIS A 5 24.63 22.81 -13.47
CA HIS A 5 25.78 22.32 -14.24
C HIS A 5 25.79 20.80 -14.29
N ARG A 6 25.54 20.12 -13.17
CA ARG A 6 25.44 18.65 -13.08
C ARG A 6 24.33 18.10 -13.99
N LEU A 7 23.13 18.67 -13.96
CA LEU A 7 22.03 18.25 -14.85
C LEU A 7 22.40 18.44 -16.33
N ALA A 8 23.06 19.55 -16.68
CA ALA A 8 23.51 19.78 -18.04
C ALA A 8 24.55 18.75 -18.50
N THR A 9 25.52 18.40 -17.64
CA THR A 9 26.53 17.36 -17.94
C THR A 9 25.89 15.99 -18.14
N LEU A 10 24.99 15.58 -17.25
CA LEU A 10 24.29 14.30 -17.32
C LEU A 10 23.43 14.15 -18.60
N LEU A 11 22.79 15.23 -19.04
CA LEU A 11 21.97 15.24 -20.26
C LEU A 11 22.81 15.34 -21.54
N ALA A 12 23.98 15.99 -21.50
CA ALA A 12 24.88 16.15 -22.65
C ALA A 12 25.64 14.85 -22.98
N ASP A 13 26.08 14.10 -21.96
CA ASP A 13 26.80 12.83 -22.14
C ASP A 13 25.93 11.78 -22.86
N ARG A 14 24.64 11.80 -22.58
CA ARG A 14 23.63 11.02 -23.31
C ARG A 14 23.55 11.38 -24.80
N ALA A 15 23.55 12.67 -25.15
CA ALA A 15 23.44 13.10 -26.55
C ALA A 15 24.64 12.61 -27.38
N ALA A 16 25.83 12.55 -26.78
CA ALA A 16 27.03 11.99 -27.38
C ALA A 16 26.94 10.46 -27.58
N ASN A 17 26.40 9.72 -26.62
CA ASN A 17 26.27 8.26 -26.68
C ASN A 17 25.15 7.74 -27.60
N SER A 18 24.19 8.59 -28.00
CA SER A 18 23.13 8.22 -28.96
C SER A 18 23.56 8.22 -30.44
N GLY A 19 24.76 8.72 -30.78
CA GLY A 19 25.19 8.98 -32.16
C GLY A 19 26.36 8.16 -32.70
N ALA A 20 27.07 7.38 -31.89
CA ALA A 20 28.24 6.64 -32.34
C ALA A 20 28.38 5.33 -31.58
N GLY A 21 28.73 4.24 -32.27
CA GLY A 21 29.19 3.01 -31.65
C GLY A 21 30.47 3.28 -30.87
N ALA A 22 30.33 3.65 -29.59
CA ALA A 22 31.43 4.08 -28.75
C ALA A 22 31.85 2.95 -27.78
N ARG A 23 33.13 2.61 -27.92
CA ARG A 23 33.94 1.64 -27.17
C ARG A 23 33.67 1.71 -25.66
N ARG A 24 33.36 0.56 -25.06
CA ARG A 24 33.33 0.34 -23.60
C ARG A 24 34.73 0.53 -23.03
N GLY A 25 35.04 1.76 -22.58
CA GLY A 25 36.15 2.06 -21.68
C GLY A 25 35.69 2.07 -20.23
N ALA A 26 36.61 1.87 -19.30
CA ALA A 26 36.39 1.71 -17.85
C ALA A 26 36.00 3.02 -17.10
N THR A 27 35.27 3.93 -17.74
CA THR A 27 34.67 5.11 -17.10
C THR A 27 33.20 4.81 -16.78
N PRO A 28 32.73 5.07 -15.54
CA PRO A 28 31.34 4.83 -15.18
C PRO A 28 30.41 5.64 -16.09
N ASP A 29 29.38 4.99 -16.64
CA ASP A 29 28.36 5.63 -17.47
C ASP A 29 27.57 6.62 -16.59
N LEU A 30 27.84 7.91 -16.78
CA LEU A 30 27.19 8.97 -16.02
C LEU A 30 25.67 8.99 -16.26
N THR A 31 25.18 8.39 -17.34
CA THR A 31 23.74 8.32 -17.62
C THR A 31 22.99 7.39 -16.65
N GLU A 32 23.68 6.47 -15.97
CA GLU A 32 23.10 5.63 -14.90
C GLU A 32 22.82 6.42 -13.61
N LEU A 33 23.44 7.60 -13.44
CA LEU A 33 23.24 8.45 -12.25
C LEU A 33 22.03 9.39 -12.38
N ILE A 34 21.38 9.44 -13.55
CA ILE A 34 20.24 10.33 -13.80
C ILE A 34 19.06 10.04 -12.86
N PRO A 35 18.61 8.78 -12.65
CA PRO A 35 17.49 8.49 -11.74
C PRO A 35 17.76 8.97 -10.30
N GLU A 36 18.94 8.64 -9.76
CA GLU A 36 19.33 9.01 -8.40
C GLU A 36 19.43 10.53 -8.25
N TRP A 37 20.04 11.21 -9.22
CA TRP A 37 20.14 12.67 -9.20
C TRP A 37 18.75 13.33 -9.25
N LEU A 38 17.84 12.86 -10.11
CA LEU A 38 16.47 13.38 -10.20
C LEU A 38 15.70 13.17 -8.90
N GLN A 39 15.89 12.02 -8.25
CA GLN A 39 15.27 11.73 -6.97
C GLN A 39 15.75 12.71 -5.89
N THR A 40 17.07 12.84 -5.71
CA THR A 40 17.66 13.77 -4.75
C THR A 40 17.25 15.23 -5.03
N ALA A 41 17.20 15.62 -6.30
CA ALA A 41 16.79 16.97 -6.66
C ALA A 41 15.33 17.26 -6.31
N ASN A 42 14.44 16.29 -6.52
CA ASN A 42 13.03 16.40 -6.14
C ASN A 42 12.82 16.43 -4.62
N ASP A 43 13.57 15.61 -3.87
CA ASP A 43 13.46 15.54 -2.40
C ASP A 43 13.96 16.83 -1.72
N LEU A 44 14.95 17.49 -2.33
CA LEU A 44 15.43 18.82 -1.92
C LEU A 44 14.59 19.99 -2.47
N GLY A 45 13.48 19.70 -3.17
CA GLY A 45 12.56 20.72 -3.69
C GLY A 45 13.12 21.58 -4.83
N TYR A 46 14.15 21.11 -5.54
CA TYR A 46 14.68 21.83 -6.70
C TYR A 46 13.71 21.82 -7.89
N GLN A 47 13.93 22.75 -8.81
CA GLN A 47 13.18 22.90 -10.06
C GLN A 47 14.12 22.86 -11.26
N ALA A 48 13.69 22.21 -12.34
CA ALA A 48 14.50 22.12 -13.55
C ALA A 48 14.69 23.51 -14.19
N PRO A 49 15.93 23.90 -14.53
CA PRO A 49 16.18 25.12 -15.29
C PRO A 49 15.45 25.10 -16.64
N PRO A 50 14.76 26.19 -17.06
CA PRO A 50 13.94 26.19 -18.28
C PRO A 50 14.68 25.74 -19.55
N ALA A 51 15.96 26.12 -19.67
CA ALA A 51 16.80 25.77 -20.81
C ALA A 51 17.11 24.27 -20.93
N LEU A 52 16.98 23.49 -19.84
CA LEU A 52 17.27 22.05 -19.81
C LEU A 52 16.01 21.18 -19.92
N LEU A 53 14.82 21.79 -19.91
CA LEU A 53 13.55 21.06 -19.99
C LEU A 53 13.40 20.22 -21.27
N PRO A 54 13.75 20.70 -22.49
CA PRO A 54 13.65 19.86 -23.69
C PRO A 54 14.50 18.60 -23.59
N ALA A 55 15.77 18.72 -23.19
CA ALA A 55 16.69 17.60 -23.05
C ALA A 55 16.25 16.61 -21.96
N LEU A 56 15.68 17.12 -20.87
CA LEU A 56 15.10 16.30 -19.80
C LEU A 56 13.88 15.51 -20.30
N LEU A 57 12.98 16.13 -21.07
CA LEU A 57 11.82 15.47 -21.67
C LEU A 57 12.22 14.44 -22.73
N ASP A 58 13.28 14.69 -23.49
CA ASP A 58 13.81 13.70 -24.43
C ASP A 58 14.47 12.51 -23.72
N ALA A 59 15.14 12.75 -22.58
CA ALA A 59 15.67 11.67 -21.76
C ALA A 59 14.56 10.76 -21.22
N ALA A 60 13.51 11.35 -20.65
CA ALA A 60 12.33 10.64 -20.15
C ALA A 60 11.50 9.97 -21.27
N ARG A 61 11.52 10.50 -22.49
CA ARG A 61 10.88 9.84 -23.64
C ARG A 61 11.49 8.46 -23.91
N ALA A 62 12.82 8.38 -23.87
CA ALA A 62 13.57 7.17 -24.17
C ALA A 62 13.71 6.19 -22.99
N ARG A 63 13.52 6.67 -21.76
CA ARG A 63 13.68 5.90 -20.52
C ARG A 63 12.47 6.09 -19.62
N THR A 64 11.62 5.07 -19.57
CA THR A 64 10.32 5.10 -18.87
C THR A 64 10.45 5.32 -17.36
N ASP A 65 11.53 4.80 -16.75
CA ASP A 65 11.90 4.98 -15.35
C ASP A 65 12.13 6.46 -14.97
N LEU A 66 12.58 7.27 -15.91
CA LEU A 66 12.87 8.69 -15.68
C LEU A 66 11.65 9.60 -15.80
N ARG A 67 10.52 9.13 -16.35
CA ARG A 67 9.40 9.99 -16.71
C ARG A 67 8.75 10.66 -15.51
N ARG A 68 8.36 9.90 -14.49
CA ARG A 68 7.76 10.49 -13.27
C ARG A 68 8.72 11.44 -12.55
N PRO A 69 9.99 11.07 -12.26
CA PRO A 69 10.95 11.98 -11.64
C PRO A 69 11.24 13.24 -12.47
N ALA A 70 11.33 13.13 -13.80
CA ALA A 70 11.55 14.25 -14.71
C ALA A 70 10.36 15.20 -14.76
N LEU A 71 9.13 14.69 -14.77
CA LEU A 71 7.91 15.50 -14.75
C LEU A 71 7.72 16.20 -13.40
N ARG A 72 8.08 15.55 -12.29
CA ARG A 72 8.07 16.16 -10.96
C ARG A 72 9.06 17.34 -10.89
N LEU A 73 10.28 17.16 -11.41
CA LEU A 73 11.31 18.20 -11.40
C LEU A 73 11.01 19.33 -12.40
N GLY A 74 10.40 19.00 -13.55
CA GLY A 74 10.07 19.92 -14.63
C GLY A 74 8.76 20.71 -14.43
N GLY A 75 7.87 20.21 -13.56
CA GLY A 75 6.67 20.90 -13.11
C GLY A 75 5.72 21.34 -14.24
N THR A 76 5.02 22.45 -14.02
CA THR A 76 4.06 23.02 -14.98
C THR A 76 4.70 23.41 -16.31
N ARG A 77 5.97 23.85 -16.31
CA ARG A 77 6.69 24.25 -17.53
C ARG A 77 6.99 23.06 -18.44
N ALA A 78 7.37 21.91 -17.89
CA ALA A 78 7.55 20.68 -18.67
C ALA A 78 6.25 20.25 -19.36
N ARG A 79 5.11 20.37 -18.66
CA ARG A 79 3.79 20.04 -19.23
C ARG A 79 3.34 21.03 -20.31
N TRP A 80 3.51 22.33 -20.06
CA TRP A 80 3.23 23.38 -21.06
C TRP A 80 4.03 23.17 -22.34
N LEU A 81 5.28 22.74 -22.19
CA LEU A 81 6.19 22.45 -23.29
C LEU A 81 5.79 21.15 -24.02
N ALA A 82 5.38 20.11 -23.29
CA ALA A 82 4.85 18.87 -23.85
C ALA A 82 3.56 19.07 -24.67
N ALA A 83 2.68 19.97 -24.24
CA ALA A 83 1.46 20.31 -24.99
C ALA A 83 1.74 20.92 -26.37
N ARG A 84 2.95 21.45 -26.61
CA ARG A 84 3.37 22.09 -27.86
C ARG A 84 4.22 21.19 -28.76
N ASN A 85 4.56 19.98 -28.32
CA ASN A 85 5.40 19.06 -29.08
C ASN A 85 4.84 17.62 -29.00
N PRO A 86 4.32 17.06 -30.11
CA PRO A 86 3.76 15.71 -30.15
C PRO A 86 4.72 14.61 -29.67
N ALA A 87 6.04 14.81 -29.78
CA ALA A 87 7.04 13.85 -29.33
C ALA A 87 7.00 13.58 -27.82
N TRP A 88 6.43 14.50 -27.02
CA TRP A 88 6.37 14.41 -25.57
C TRP A 88 4.96 14.09 -25.05
N THR A 89 4.09 13.50 -25.88
CA THR A 89 2.71 13.12 -25.48
C THR A 89 2.64 12.27 -24.20
N TYR A 90 3.68 11.48 -23.90
CA TYR A 90 3.75 10.70 -22.65
C TYR A 90 3.68 11.59 -21.39
N ALA A 91 4.22 12.81 -21.44
CA ALA A 91 4.26 13.75 -20.33
C ALA A 91 2.87 14.30 -19.96
N LEU A 92 1.96 14.33 -20.94
CA LEU A 92 0.56 14.71 -20.74
C LEU A 92 -0.26 13.57 -20.12
N ARG A 93 0.15 12.32 -20.34
CA ARG A 93 -0.53 11.12 -19.79
C ARG A 93 -0.08 10.76 -18.38
N GLU A 94 1.20 10.94 -18.07
CA GLU A 94 1.77 10.59 -16.75
C GLU A 94 1.68 11.73 -15.71
N GLY A 95 1.47 12.97 -16.14
CA GLY A 95 1.53 14.16 -15.30
C GLY A 95 0.22 14.59 -14.63
N ALA A 96 -0.89 13.89 -14.89
CA ALA A 96 -2.19 14.16 -14.30
C ALA A 96 -2.25 13.51 -12.92
N ASP A 97 -1.96 14.29 -11.87
CA ASP A 97 -2.53 13.98 -10.56
C ASP A 97 -4.04 14.18 -10.71
N PRO A 98 -4.87 13.12 -10.62
CA PRO A 98 -6.28 13.17 -11.02
C PRO A 98 -7.07 14.23 -10.26
N THR A 99 -6.62 14.62 -9.07
CA THR A 99 -7.24 15.68 -8.27
C THR A 99 -6.83 17.10 -8.63
N THR A 100 -5.65 17.31 -9.23
CA THR A 100 -5.19 18.66 -9.59
C THR A 100 -6.00 19.21 -10.77
N ASP A 101 -6.37 18.35 -11.72
CA ASP A 101 -7.22 18.74 -12.87
C ASP A 101 -8.71 18.90 -12.50
N LEU A 102 -9.18 18.39 -11.36
CA LEU A 102 -10.60 18.50 -10.96
C LEU A 102 -10.96 19.86 -10.34
N CYS A 103 -9.99 20.64 -9.85
CA CYS A 103 -10.28 21.90 -9.15
C CYS A 103 -9.37 23.08 -9.49
N GLY A 104 -8.30 22.92 -10.29
CA GLY A 104 -7.35 24.02 -10.51
C GLY A 104 -6.64 24.50 -9.24
N LEU A 105 -6.80 23.79 -8.11
CA LEU A 105 -6.13 24.07 -6.84
C LEU A 105 -4.83 23.28 -6.82
N THR A 106 -3.73 24.03 -6.78
CA THR A 106 -2.37 23.52 -6.77
C THR A 106 -2.13 22.63 -5.55
N THR A 107 -1.81 21.36 -5.77
CA THR A 107 -1.28 20.49 -4.72
C THR A 107 0.13 20.96 -4.36
N GLY A 108 0.30 21.50 -3.15
CA GLY A 108 1.59 21.96 -2.65
C GLY A 108 1.52 22.73 -1.33
N GLU A 109 0.39 23.35 -1.02
CA GLU A 109 0.15 23.94 0.30
C GLU A 109 -0.54 22.91 1.19
N ALA A 110 -0.04 22.77 2.42
CA ALA A 110 -0.70 22.01 3.47
C ALA A 110 -2.16 22.47 3.55
N LEU A 111 -3.09 21.51 3.46
CA LEU A 111 -4.53 21.76 3.49
C LEU A 111 -4.87 22.68 4.66
N ASP A 112 -5.53 23.79 4.36
CA ASP A 112 -6.26 24.54 5.37
C ASP A 112 -7.35 23.60 5.95
N PRO A 113 -7.29 23.24 7.24
CA PRO A 113 -8.27 22.36 7.87
C PRO A 113 -9.68 22.96 7.90
N THR A 114 -9.86 24.21 7.47
CA THR A 114 -11.16 24.88 7.34
C THR A 114 -11.78 24.80 5.93
N ALA A 115 -11.09 24.19 4.95
CA ALA A 115 -11.63 24.02 3.61
C ALA A 115 -12.90 23.15 3.62
N ASN A 116 -13.99 23.67 3.03
CA ASN A 116 -15.29 23.03 3.05
C ASN A 116 -15.25 21.71 2.26
N THR A 117 -15.21 20.59 2.98
CA THR A 117 -15.14 19.24 2.40
C THR A 117 -16.38 18.91 1.56
N ASP A 118 -17.52 19.56 1.83
CA ASP A 118 -18.78 19.33 1.11
C ASP A 118 -18.70 19.67 -0.38
N GLU A 119 -17.70 20.46 -0.83
CA GLU A 119 -17.52 20.77 -2.25
C GLU A 119 -17.18 19.54 -3.10
N PHE A 120 -16.58 18.51 -2.49
CA PHE A 120 -16.20 17.25 -3.15
C PHE A 120 -17.28 16.17 -3.03
N ASP A 121 -18.42 16.48 -2.42
CA ASP A 121 -19.56 15.60 -2.40
C ASP A 121 -20.10 15.41 -3.83
N PRO A 122 -20.09 14.19 -4.40
CA PRO A 122 -20.61 13.93 -5.75
C PRO A 122 -22.12 14.21 -5.88
N THR A 123 -22.85 14.47 -4.79
CA THR A 123 -24.27 14.88 -4.79
C THR A 123 -24.44 16.40 -4.75
N ALA A 124 -23.39 17.17 -4.47
CA ALA A 124 -23.45 18.61 -4.48
C ALA A 124 -23.62 19.17 -5.90
N ASN A 125 -24.17 20.37 -5.98
CA ASN A 125 -24.31 21.13 -7.24
C ASN A 125 -23.17 22.15 -7.40
N THR A 126 -21.93 21.70 -7.25
CA THR A 126 -20.72 22.51 -7.44
C THR A 126 -20.02 22.11 -8.74
N PRO A 127 -19.21 23.01 -9.36
CA PRO A 127 -18.40 22.65 -10.53
C PRO A 127 -17.46 21.47 -10.26
N ALA A 128 -16.89 21.38 -9.06
CA ALA A 128 -16.04 20.26 -8.65
C ALA A 128 -16.82 18.93 -8.60
N ALA A 129 -18.01 18.92 -7.99
CA ALA A 129 -18.86 17.74 -7.94
C ALA A 129 -19.31 17.29 -9.35
N GLN A 130 -19.62 18.24 -10.25
CA GLN A 130 -19.91 17.95 -11.66
C GLN A 130 -18.70 17.30 -12.36
N ALA A 131 -17.50 17.86 -12.19
CA ALA A 131 -16.28 17.29 -12.77
C ALA A 131 -15.98 15.87 -12.24
N ILE A 132 -16.19 15.63 -10.94
CA ILE A 132 -16.09 14.30 -10.34
C ILE A 132 -17.07 13.32 -10.99
N ARG A 133 -18.35 13.69 -11.14
CA ARG A 133 -19.37 12.85 -11.77
C ARG A 133 -19.04 12.55 -13.23
N THR A 134 -18.75 13.57 -14.03
CA THR A 134 -18.38 13.40 -15.45
C THR A 134 -17.16 12.48 -15.58
N ARG A 135 -16.14 12.67 -14.75
CA ARG A 135 -14.95 11.82 -14.78
C ARG A 135 -15.22 10.39 -14.34
N TRP A 136 -16.17 10.17 -13.42
CA TRP A 136 -16.57 8.84 -12.99
C TRP A 136 -17.39 8.10 -14.04
N GLU A 137 -18.29 8.81 -14.73
CA GLU A 137 -19.24 8.25 -15.72
C GLU A 137 -18.59 8.03 -17.09
N GLU A 138 -17.77 8.97 -17.55
CA GLU A 138 -17.19 8.97 -18.90
C GLU A 138 -15.71 8.54 -18.92
N GLY A 139 -15.06 8.53 -17.75
CA GLY A 139 -13.64 8.23 -17.64
C GLY A 139 -13.29 6.78 -17.96
N LEU A 140 -12.09 6.58 -18.50
CA LEU A 140 -11.47 5.27 -18.60
C LEU A 140 -11.31 4.67 -17.20
N PHE A 141 -11.27 3.35 -17.12
CA PHE A 141 -11.14 2.63 -15.85
C PHE A 141 -9.96 3.13 -14.98
N ALA A 142 -8.78 3.32 -15.57
CA ALA A 142 -7.60 3.83 -14.86
C ALA A 142 -7.84 5.23 -14.28
N GLU A 143 -8.61 6.06 -14.98
CA GLU A 143 -8.96 7.41 -14.56
C GLU A 143 -9.96 7.39 -13.41
N ARG A 144 -10.91 6.44 -13.42
CA ARG A 144 -11.87 6.19 -12.32
C ARG A 144 -11.17 5.71 -11.06
N VAL A 145 -10.23 4.77 -11.17
CA VAL A 145 -9.41 4.30 -10.02
C VAL A 145 -8.60 5.46 -9.44
N ALA A 146 -7.97 6.25 -10.30
CA ALA A 146 -7.14 7.36 -9.86
C ALA A 146 -7.98 8.48 -9.22
N LEU A 147 -9.16 8.79 -9.78
CA LEU A 147 -10.17 9.67 -9.18
C LEU A 147 -10.59 9.17 -7.80
N LEU A 148 -10.94 7.89 -7.66
CA LEU A 148 -11.39 7.32 -6.40
C LEU A 148 -10.30 7.39 -5.33
N ALA A 149 -9.06 7.01 -5.65
CA ALA A 149 -7.92 7.10 -4.73
C ALA A 149 -7.65 8.54 -4.29
N ALA A 150 -7.83 9.50 -5.20
CA ALA A 150 -7.60 10.90 -4.90
C ALA A 150 -8.75 11.51 -4.06
N LEU A 151 -10.00 11.15 -4.35
CA LEU A 151 -11.16 11.52 -3.53
C LEU A 151 -11.10 10.84 -2.14
N ARG A 152 -10.55 9.63 -2.04
CA ARG A 152 -10.31 8.93 -0.76
C ARG A 152 -9.43 9.72 0.18
N ARG A 153 -8.32 10.30 -0.31
CA ARG A 153 -7.40 11.12 0.49
C ARG A 153 -8.01 12.43 0.98
N ARG A 154 -9.01 12.97 0.27
CA ARG A 154 -9.62 14.27 0.57
C ARG A 154 -10.93 14.15 1.35
N HIS A 155 -11.77 13.18 0.97
CA HIS A 155 -13.09 12.96 1.53
C HIS A 155 -13.53 11.49 1.36
N ALA A 156 -13.05 10.60 2.24
CA ALA A 156 -13.34 9.17 2.17
C ALA A 156 -14.86 8.82 2.08
N PRO A 157 -15.77 9.46 2.84
CA PRO A 157 -17.21 9.19 2.70
C PRO A 157 -17.80 9.52 1.32
N ALA A 158 -17.29 10.56 0.64
CA ALA A 158 -17.72 10.93 -0.71
C ALA A 158 -17.23 9.90 -1.74
N ALA A 159 -15.98 9.45 -1.61
CA ALA A 159 -15.43 8.37 -2.43
C ALA A 159 -16.23 7.07 -2.30
N LEU A 160 -16.58 6.67 -1.07
CA LEU A 160 -17.36 5.45 -0.84
C LEU A 160 -18.76 5.55 -1.45
N ARG A 161 -19.44 6.70 -1.29
CA ARG A 161 -20.74 6.94 -1.93
C ARG A 161 -20.66 6.88 -3.45
N LEU A 162 -19.63 7.52 -4.04
CA LEU A 162 -19.40 7.48 -5.49
C LEU A 162 -19.24 6.04 -5.97
N LEU A 163 -18.38 5.24 -5.32
CA LEU A 163 -18.18 3.83 -5.66
C LEU A 163 -19.49 3.01 -5.55
N ALA A 164 -20.27 3.25 -4.50
CA ALA A 164 -21.52 2.52 -4.28
C ALA A 164 -22.55 2.72 -5.42
N THR A 165 -22.51 3.86 -6.12
CA THR A 165 -23.46 4.15 -7.22
C THR A 165 -23.38 3.17 -8.38
N THR A 166 -22.19 2.67 -8.71
CA THR A 166 -21.97 1.78 -9.86
C THR A 166 -21.54 0.37 -9.49
N TRP A 167 -21.34 0.08 -8.19
CA TRP A 167 -20.81 -1.20 -7.69
C TRP A 167 -21.49 -2.44 -8.30
N ARG A 168 -22.83 -2.44 -8.40
CA ARG A 168 -23.59 -3.59 -8.93
C ARG A 168 -23.41 -3.82 -10.44
N SER A 169 -23.06 -2.78 -11.20
CA SER A 169 -22.83 -2.87 -12.65
C SER A 169 -21.38 -3.12 -13.04
N GLU A 170 -20.42 -2.91 -12.12
CA GLU A 170 -19.00 -3.15 -12.38
C GLU A 170 -18.69 -4.64 -12.60
N LYS A 171 -17.67 -4.91 -13.43
CA LYS A 171 -17.12 -6.25 -13.60
C LYS A 171 -16.32 -6.67 -12.37
N ALA A 172 -16.03 -7.97 -12.24
CA ALA A 172 -15.38 -8.48 -11.03
C ALA A 172 -13.96 -7.91 -10.84
N GLU A 173 -13.22 -7.75 -11.93
CA GLU A 173 -11.87 -7.20 -11.96
C GLU A 173 -11.86 -5.72 -11.57
N ASP A 174 -12.84 -4.96 -12.04
CA ASP A 174 -12.98 -3.54 -11.73
C ASP A 174 -13.32 -3.33 -10.25
N ARG A 175 -14.24 -4.14 -9.73
CA ARG A 175 -14.61 -4.18 -8.30
C ARG A 175 -13.41 -4.48 -7.40
N LEU A 176 -12.52 -5.37 -7.83
CA LEU A 176 -11.29 -5.66 -7.10
C LEU A 176 -10.38 -4.43 -7.00
N ALA A 177 -10.14 -3.74 -8.11
CA ALA A 177 -9.29 -2.55 -8.11
C ALA A 177 -9.90 -1.40 -7.29
N PHE A 178 -11.22 -1.23 -7.32
CA PHE A 178 -11.90 -0.25 -6.48
C PHE A 178 -11.83 -0.61 -5.00
N LEU A 179 -12.00 -1.88 -4.62
CA LEU A 179 -11.78 -2.30 -3.23
C LEU A 179 -10.34 -2.05 -2.76
N ASP A 180 -9.36 -2.30 -3.63
CA ASP A 180 -7.95 -2.06 -3.30
C ASP A 180 -7.69 -0.58 -3.00
N SER A 181 -8.40 0.33 -3.68
CA SER A 181 -8.33 1.78 -3.43
C SER A 181 -8.85 2.18 -2.05
N LEU A 182 -9.62 1.33 -1.35
CA LEU A 182 -10.13 1.63 -0.01
C LEU A 182 -9.08 1.41 1.10
N ARG A 183 -7.93 0.80 0.78
CA ARG A 183 -6.82 0.63 1.75
C ARG A 183 -6.31 1.97 2.27
N ASP A 184 -6.30 2.98 1.40
CA ASP A 184 -5.92 4.34 1.76
C ASP A 184 -7.04 4.99 2.56
N GLY A 185 -6.76 5.29 3.83
CA GLY A 185 -7.75 5.87 4.74
C GLY A 185 -8.86 4.89 5.16
N LEU A 186 -8.60 3.58 5.12
CA LEU A 186 -9.54 2.55 5.59
C LEU A 186 -9.99 2.85 7.03
N SER A 187 -11.30 2.86 7.25
CA SER A 187 -11.89 3.16 8.55
C SER A 187 -13.18 2.39 8.79
N MET A 188 -13.73 2.48 10.01
CA MET A 188 -15.02 1.87 10.34
C MET A 188 -16.19 2.43 9.51
N ALA A 189 -16.05 3.61 8.89
CA ALA A 189 -17.07 4.13 7.96
C ALA A 189 -17.21 3.26 6.68
N ASP A 190 -16.19 2.47 6.35
CA ASP A 190 -16.19 1.56 5.20
C ASP A 190 -16.88 0.23 5.50
N GLU A 191 -17.04 -0.12 6.79
CA GLU A 191 -17.52 -1.43 7.22
C GLU A 191 -18.87 -1.82 6.59
N PRO A 192 -19.93 -0.98 6.58
CA PRO A 192 -21.22 -1.39 6.04
C PRO A 192 -21.16 -1.78 4.55
N PHE A 193 -20.29 -1.11 3.77
CA PHE A 193 -20.09 -1.42 2.36
C PHE A 193 -19.27 -2.70 2.17
N LEU A 194 -18.22 -2.89 2.99
CA LEU A 194 -17.39 -4.09 2.93
C LEU A 194 -18.13 -5.35 3.39
N GLU A 195 -18.99 -5.25 4.42
CA GLU A 195 -19.83 -6.37 4.86
C GLU A 195 -20.83 -6.80 3.78
N GLN A 196 -21.42 -5.84 3.04
CA GLN A 196 -22.21 -6.17 1.85
C GLN A 196 -21.37 -6.82 0.74
N SER A 197 -20.10 -6.44 0.63
CA SER A 197 -19.16 -6.98 -0.37
C SER A 197 -18.72 -8.42 -0.04
N LEU A 198 -18.96 -8.93 1.16
CA LEU A 198 -18.80 -10.35 1.49
C LEU A 198 -19.81 -11.25 0.77
N ASP A 199 -20.93 -10.69 0.29
CA ASP A 199 -21.94 -11.43 -0.46
C ASP A 199 -21.72 -11.35 -1.99
N ASP A 200 -20.55 -10.85 -2.43
CA ASP A 200 -20.22 -10.75 -3.85
C ASP A 200 -20.10 -12.12 -4.53
N ARG A 201 -20.58 -12.25 -5.77
CA ARG A 201 -20.43 -13.46 -6.58
C ARG A 201 -18.97 -13.88 -6.81
N SER A 202 -18.04 -12.93 -6.90
CA SER A 202 -16.62 -13.19 -7.15
C SER A 202 -15.89 -13.56 -5.86
N ARG A 203 -15.25 -14.73 -5.85
CA ARG A 203 -14.41 -15.19 -4.73
C ARG A 203 -13.32 -14.19 -4.36
N ASN A 204 -12.66 -13.59 -5.34
CA ASN A 204 -11.58 -12.65 -5.09
C ASN A 204 -12.11 -11.34 -4.47
N VAL A 205 -13.31 -10.89 -4.88
CA VAL A 205 -13.93 -9.69 -4.32
C VAL A 205 -14.28 -9.92 -2.84
N ARG A 206 -14.91 -11.05 -2.52
CA ARG A 206 -15.18 -11.45 -1.13
C ARG A 206 -13.90 -11.53 -0.29
N ALA A 207 -12.86 -12.18 -0.82
CA ALA A 207 -11.58 -12.32 -0.12
C ALA A 207 -10.92 -10.96 0.14
N THR A 208 -11.01 -10.02 -0.81
CA THR A 208 -10.47 -8.66 -0.64
C THR A 208 -11.28 -7.87 0.39
N ALA A 209 -12.61 -7.97 0.37
CA ALA A 209 -13.47 -7.35 1.36
C ALA A 209 -13.21 -7.90 2.78
N ALA A 210 -13.11 -9.22 2.93
CA ALA A 210 -12.75 -9.87 4.19
C ALA A 210 -11.37 -9.44 4.70
N ALA A 211 -10.39 -9.34 3.81
CA ALA A 211 -9.04 -8.87 4.13
C ALA A 211 -9.01 -7.42 4.64
N LEU A 212 -9.86 -6.54 4.09
CA LEU A 212 -10.01 -5.15 4.55
C LEU A 212 -10.74 -5.10 5.89
N LEU A 213 -11.83 -5.85 6.07
CA LEU A 213 -12.54 -5.93 7.35
C LEU A 213 -11.65 -6.50 8.47
N SER A 214 -10.80 -7.48 8.17
CA SER A 214 -9.84 -8.05 9.12
C SER A 214 -8.73 -7.06 9.51
N ALA A 215 -8.48 -6.02 8.71
CA ALA A 215 -7.57 -4.92 9.06
C ALA A 215 -8.22 -3.90 10.01
N LEU A 216 -9.53 -4.01 10.27
CA LEU A 216 -10.30 -3.20 11.21
C LEU A 216 -10.65 -4.06 12.44
N PRO A 217 -9.87 -4.01 13.54
CA PRO A 217 -10.09 -4.90 14.69
C PRO A 217 -11.45 -4.74 15.38
N ALA A 218 -12.15 -3.63 15.14
CA ALA A 218 -13.48 -3.36 15.66
C ALA A 218 -14.62 -3.84 14.74
N SER A 219 -14.30 -4.42 13.56
CA SER A 219 -15.32 -4.87 12.63
C SER A 219 -16.11 -6.09 13.12
N GLY A 220 -17.31 -6.25 12.58
CA GLY A 220 -18.15 -7.43 12.77
C GLY A 220 -17.44 -8.70 12.33
N LEU A 221 -16.77 -8.69 11.17
CA LEU A 221 -15.98 -9.83 10.70
C LEU A 221 -14.84 -10.16 11.66
N ALA A 222 -14.05 -9.18 12.12
CA ALA A 222 -12.99 -9.43 13.08
C ALA A 222 -13.55 -10.04 14.38
N SER A 223 -14.72 -9.58 14.83
CA SER A 223 -15.40 -10.14 16.00
C SER A 223 -15.82 -11.61 15.78
N ARG A 224 -16.39 -11.94 14.61
CA ARG A 224 -16.73 -13.33 14.26
C ARG A 224 -15.50 -14.22 14.16
N MET A 225 -14.42 -13.75 13.54
CA MET A 225 -13.15 -14.47 13.45
C MET A 225 -12.52 -14.69 14.81
N GLY A 226 -12.55 -13.69 15.69
CA GLY A 226 -12.08 -13.84 17.07
C GLY A 226 -12.91 -14.85 17.87
N ALA A 227 -14.23 -14.86 17.69
CA ALA A 227 -15.11 -15.83 18.33
C ALA A 227 -14.81 -17.28 17.88
N ARG A 228 -14.46 -17.51 16.61
CA ARG A 228 -14.00 -18.82 16.11
C ARG A 228 -12.59 -19.14 16.57
N ALA A 229 -11.65 -18.19 16.50
CA ALA A 229 -10.26 -18.42 16.86
C ALA A 229 -10.10 -18.91 18.31
N LYS A 230 -10.85 -18.32 19.26
CA LYS A 230 -10.81 -18.73 20.68
C LYS A 230 -11.42 -20.10 20.97
N THR A 231 -12.22 -20.67 20.05
CA THR A 231 -12.68 -22.07 20.20
C THR A 231 -11.61 -23.08 19.75
N HIS A 232 -10.61 -22.63 18.98
CA HIS A 232 -9.56 -23.48 18.43
C HIS A 232 -8.23 -23.36 19.17
N VAL A 233 -7.95 -22.21 19.79
CA VAL A 233 -6.67 -21.94 20.45
C VAL A 233 -6.94 -21.48 21.88
N SER A 234 -6.39 -22.21 22.85
CA SER A 234 -6.59 -21.97 24.27
C SER A 234 -5.39 -22.42 25.10
N LEU A 235 -5.37 -22.09 26.39
CA LEU A 235 -4.43 -22.71 27.34
C LEU A 235 -4.92 -24.10 27.72
N ASP A 236 -3.99 -25.05 27.82
CA ASP A 236 -4.26 -26.38 28.34
C ASP A 236 -4.71 -26.30 29.81
N PRO A 237 -5.97 -26.64 30.13
CA PRO A 237 -6.47 -26.57 31.50
C PRO A 237 -5.87 -27.66 32.41
N THR A 238 -5.22 -28.67 31.83
CA THR A 238 -4.56 -29.75 32.59
C THR A 238 -3.17 -29.34 33.08
N GLN A 239 -2.56 -28.30 32.48
CA GLN A 239 -1.28 -27.78 32.90
C GLN A 239 -1.41 -26.87 34.13
N PRO A 240 -0.43 -26.89 35.05
CA PRO A 240 -0.40 -25.95 36.16
C PRO A 240 -0.19 -24.51 35.64
N PRO A 241 -0.76 -23.48 36.30
CA PRO A 241 -0.63 -22.08 35.88
C PRO A 241 0.83 -21.57 35.75
N ALA A 242 1.78 -22.22 36.44
CA ALA A 242 3.20 -21.91 36.38
C ALA A 242 3.89 -22.40 35.09
N TYR A 243 3.32 -23.39 34.39
CA TYR A 243 3.83 -23.94 33.13
C TYR A 243 2.73 -23.97 32.06
N PRO A 244 2.18 -22.79 31.69
CA PRO A 244 1.10 -22.71 30.71
C PRO A 244 1.56 -23.25 29.35
N MET A 245 0.68 -23.97 28.67
CA MET A 245 0.89 -24.48 27.31
C MET A 245 -0.31 -24.13 26.45
N ILE A 246 -0.06 -23.73 25.20
CA ILE A 246 -1.12 -23.54 24.21
C ILE A 246 -1.46 -24.89 23.60
N ILE A 247 -2.75 -25.21 23.56
CA ILE A 247 -3.31 -26.34 22.82
C ILE A 247 -4.16 -25.83 21.66
N VAL A 248 -4.21 -26.62 20.60
CA VAL A 248 -4.91 -26.28 19.37
C VAL A 248 -5.85 -27.42 18.98
N GLU A 249 -7.15 -27.13 18.93
CA GLU A 249 -8.16 -27.99 18.32
C GLU A 249 -8.61 -27.36 16.99
N ALA A 250 -7.89 -27.70 15.92
CA ALA A 250 -8.12 -27.12 14.60
C ALA A 250 -9.54 -27.45 14.05
N PRO A 251 -10.13 -26.59 13.19
CA PRO A 251 -11.43 -26.84 12.59
C PRO A 251 -11.49 -28.16 11.81
N HIS A 252 -12.60 -28.89 11.92
CA HIS A 252 -12.84 -30.15 11.18
C HIS A 252 -13.46 -29.93 9.79
N GLU A 253 -14.06 -28.76 9.56
CA GLU A 253 -14.68 -28.39 8.29
C GLU A 253 -14.61 -26.88 8.04
N CYS A 254 -14.87 -26.47 6.79
CA CYS A 254 -15.05 -25.07 6.41
C CYS A 254 -16.50 -24.83 5.96
N ASP A 255 -17.32 -24.39 6.93
CA ASP A 255 -18.76 -24.18 6.75
C ASP A 255 -19.09 -22.98 5.83
N GLY A 256 -20.37 -22.85 5.45
CA GLY A 256 -20.84 -21.74 4.60
C GLY A 256 -20.56 -20.35 5.19
N PRO A 257 -20.86 -20.11 6.48
CA PRO A 257 -20.50 -18.87 7.17
C PRO A 257 -18.99 -18.53 7.15
N MET A 258 -18.10 -19.51 7.30
CA MET A 258 -16.64 -19.32 7.18
C MET A 258 -16.26 -18.88 5.77
N GLN A 259 -16.84 -19.51 4.74
CA GLN A 259 -16.60 -19.14 3.35
C GLN A 259 -17.12 -17.74 3.01
N ARG A 260 -18.25 -17.33 3.59
CA ARG A 260 -18.77 -15.95 3.49
C ARG A 260 -17.80 -14.95 4.11
N ASP A 261 -17.24 -15.28 5.28
CA ASP A 261 -16.25 -14.45 5.98
C ASP A 261 -14.84 -14.53 5.37
N GLY A 262 -14.69 -15.12 4.18
CA GLY A 262 -13.47 -15.09 3.40
C GLY A 262 -12.51 -16.26 3.62
N ILE A 263 -12.87 -17.25 4.44
CA ILE A 263 -12.07 -18.47 4.62
C ILE A 263 -12.15 -19.31 3.34
N ALA A 264 -11.01 -19.51 2.70
CA ALA A 264 -10.93 -20.37 1.52
C ALA A 264 -11.07 -21.84 1.93
N PRO A 265 -11.96 -22.62 1.29
CA PRO A 265 -12.17 -24.03 1.65
C PRO A 265 -11.00 -24.92 1.21
N LYS A 266 -10.39 -24.64 0.05
CA LYS A 266 -9.31 -25.48 -0.50
C LYS A 266 -7.93 -24.91 -0.17
N PRO A 267 -7.02 -25.71 0.44
CA PRO A 267 -5.65 -25.30 0.69
C PRO A 267 -4.80 -25.29 -0.60
N PRO A 268 -3.68 -24.56 -0.60
CA PRO A 268 -2.60 -24.77 -1.56
C PRO A 268 -2.03 -26.20 -1.50
N SER A 269 -1.35 -26.62 -2.57
CA SER A 269 -0.70 -27.95 -2.61
C SER A 269 0.32 -28.09 -1.49
N GLY A 270 0.31 -29.24 -0.80
CA GLY A 270 1.25 -29.55 0.29
C GLY A 270 0.85 -29.04 1.67
N GLN A 271 -0.29 -28.35 1.81
CA GLN A 271 -0.80 -27.87 3.10
C GLN A 271 -2.05 -28.66 3.54
N GLY A 272 -2.09 -29.06 4.81
CA GLY A 272 -3.24 -29.75 5.39
C GLY A 272 -4.44 -28.82 5.58
N GLU A 273 -5.65 -29.34 5.32
CA GLU A 273 -6.90 -28.56 5.38
C GLU A 273 -7.15 -27.93 6.74
N ARG A 274 -6.96 -28.69 7.83
CA ARG A 274 -7.14 -28.20 9.22
C ARG A 274 -6.24 -27.01 9.54
N SER A 275 -4.95 -27.12 9.21
CA SER A 275 -3.96 -26.05 9.39
C SER A 275 -4.29 -24.82 8.54
N TRP A 276 -4.74 -25.04 7.30
CA TRP A 276 -5.17 -23.98 6.40
C TRP A 276 -6.37 -23.18 6.91
N TRP A 277 -7.41 -23.84 7.43
CA TRP A 277 -8.58 -23.15 7.98
C TRP A 277 -8.27 -22.46 9.31
N LEU A 278 -7.49 -23.12 10.18
CA LEU A 278 -7.03 -22.52 11.44
C LEU A 278 -6.22 -21.25 11.17
N GLY A 279 -5.21 -21.33 10.29
CA GLY A 279 -4.32 -20.22 9.98
C GLY A 279 -5.07 -18.99 9.47
N GLN A 280 -6.04 -19.18 8.57
CA GLN A 280 -6.87 -18.07 8.08
C GLN A 280 -7.76 -17.48 9.17
N THR A 281 -8.32 -18.32 10.05
CA THR A 281 -9.19 -17.87 11.15
C THR A 281 -8.40 -17.07 12.18
N VAL A 282 -7.20 -17.54 12.57
CA VAL A 282 -6.30 -16.86 13.50
C VAL A 282 -5.74 -15.57 12.89
N GLU A 283 -5.39 -15.58 11.61
CA GLU A 283 -4.90 -14.39 10.90
C GLU A 283 -5.95 -13.27 10.81
N ALA A 284 -7.22 -13.64 10.67
CA ALA A 284 -8.32 -12.69 10.56
C ALA A 284 -8.87 -12.22 11.92
N ALA A 285 -8.43 -12.83 13.03
CA ALA A 285 -8.84 -12.46 14.37
C ALA A 285 -8.12 -11.19 14.88
N PRO A 286 -8.78 -10.33 15.67
CA PRO A 286 -8.16 -9.15 16.24
C PRO A 286 -7.09 -9.54 17.26
N LEU A 287 -5.87 -9.01 17.13
CA LEU A 287 -4.73 -9.45 17.96
C LEU A 287 -4.94 -9.22 19.47
N ARG A 288 -5.68 -8.17 19.84
CA ARG A 288 -6.07 -7.88 21.23
C ARG A 288 -6.80 -9.04 21.92
N LEU A 289 -7.45 -9.92 21.16
CA LEU A 289 -8.13 -11.10 21.68
C LEU A 289 -7.17 -11.99 22.47
N TRP A 290 -5.95 -12.15 21.99
CA TRP A 290 -5.02 -13.13 22.55
C TRP A 290 -4.52 -12.73 23.94
N THR A 291 -4.40 -11.43 24.22
CA THR A 291 -4.14 -10.93 25.58
C THR A 291 -5.25 -11.34 26.53
N GLU A 292 -6.52 -11.25 26.13
CA GLU A 292 -7.65 -11.70 26.96
C GLU A 292 -7.66 -13.23 27.13
N VAL A 293 -7.55 -13.98 26.02
CA VAL A 293 -7.57 -15.45 26.01
C VAL A 293 -6.44 -16.04 26.86
N PHE A 294 -5.27 -15.39 26.87
CA PHE A 294 -4.10 -15.82 27.62
C PHE A 294 -3.90 -15.08 28.93
N GLY A 295 -4.99 -14.60 29.56
CA GLY A 295 -4.97 -14.16 30.95
C GLY A 295 -4.22 -12.86 31.22
N GLY A 296 -4.28 -11.91 30.29
CA GLY A 296 -3.65 -10.59 30.39
C GLY A 296 -2.18 -10.53 29.98
N ARG A 297 -1.63 -11.63 29.43
CA ARG A 297 -0.23 -11.69 28.99
C ARG A 297 0.07 -10.71 27.87
N THR A 298 1.27 -10.14 27.90
CA THR A 298 1.83 -9.33 26.82
C THR A 298 2.06 -10.17 25.55
N PRO A 299 2.13 -9.54 24.36
CA PRO A 299 2.46 -10.25 23.13
C PRO A 299 3.75 -11.08 23.23
N GLU A 300 4.78 -10.54 23.87
CA GLU A 300 6.07 -11.22 24.10
C GLU A 300 5.90 -12.49 24.94
N GLU A 301 5.15 -12.42 26.04
CA GLU A 301 4.86 -13.57 26.89
C GLU A 301 4.03 -14.62 26.16
N ILE A 302 3.06 -14.21 25.33
CA ILE A 302 2.22 -15.13 24.54
C ILE A 302 3.06 -15.88 23.51
N VAL A 303 3.91 -15.16 22.74
CA VAL A 303 4.79 -15.75 21.72
C VAL A 303 5.84 -16.69 22.34
N ALA A 304 6.20 -16.49 23.60
CA ALA A 304 7.11 -17.35 24.34
C ALA A 304 6.46 -18.65 24.86
N LEU A 305 5.12 -18.75 24.90
CA LEU A 305 4.43 -19.95 25.40
C LEU A 305 4.77 -21.19 24.56
N PRO A 306 4.98 -22.36 25.19
CA PRO A 306 5.05 -23.62 24.47
C PRO A 306 3.70 -23.93 23.82
N VAL A 307 3.75 -24.56 22.63
CA VAL A 307 2.57 -24.95 21.86
C VAL A 307 2.64 -26.45 21.62
N ALA A 308 1.57 -27.17 21.93
CA ALA A 308 1.46 -28.61 21.71
C ALA A 308 1.39 -28.98 20.21
N ASP A 309 1.66 -30.25 19.90
CA ASP A 309 1.42 -30.91 18.61
C ASP A 309 1.96 -30.15 17.37
N ASP A 310 3.13 -29.51 17.51
CA ASP A 310 3.86 -28.80 16.44
C ASP A 310 3.11 -27.61 15.79
N TRP A 311 2.03 -27.12 16.42
CA TRP A 311 1.24 -25.98 15.90
C TRP A 311 1.93 -24.61 15.99
N ARG A 312 3.10 -24.54 16.64
CA ARG A 312 3.82 -23.28 16.90
C ARG A 312 4.06 -22.50 15.60
N ALA A 313 4.55 -23.16 14.55
CA ALA A 313 4.88 -22.50 13.30
C ALA A 313 3.64 -21.89 12.62
N ASP A 314 2.53 -22.61 12.62
CA ASP A 314 1.27 -22.16 12.02
C ASP A 314 0.67 -20.96 12.78
N LEU A 315 0.65 -21.00 14.12
CA LEU A 315 0.18 -19.89 14.95
C LEU A 315 1.04 -18.64 14.78
N HIS A 316 2.36 -18.78 14.83
CA HIS A 316 3.27 -17.65 14.66
C HIS A 316 3.16 -17.04 13.26
N ALA A 317 3.02 -17.87 12.22
CA ALA A 317 2.80 -17.38 10.86
C ALA A 317 1.48 -16.60 10.74
N ALA A 318 0.40 -17.10 11.35
CA ALA A 318 -0.90 -16.43 11.36
C ALA A 318 -0.87 -15.11 12.14
N TRP A 319 -0.27 -15.09 13.34
CA TRP A 319 -0.10 -13.87 14.13
C TRP A 319 0.80 -12.84 13.42
N SER A 320 1.84 -13.29 12.69
CA SER A 320 2.70 -12.38 11.91
C SER A 320 1.94 -11.68 10.80
N ARG A 321 1.10 -12.42 10.07
CA ARG A 321 0.24 -11.83 9.04
C ARG A 321 -0.84 -10.92 9.64
N ALA A 322 -1.41 -11.29 10.79
CA ALA A 322 -2.35 -10.44 11.53
C ALA A 322 -1.68 -9.13 11.99
N ALA A 323 -0.45 -9.20 12.53
CA ALA A 323 0.31 -8.03 12.99
C ALA A 323 0.62 -7.06 11.85
N ALA A 324 1.05 -7.57 10.70
CA ALA A 324 1.27 -6.75 9.51
C ALA A 324 -0.03 -6.10 9.02
N ARG A 325 -1.14 -6.85 9.01
CA ARG A 325 -2.45 -6.39 8.54
C ARG A 325 -3.07 -5.33 9.45
N GLN A 326 -3.01 -5.53 10.76
CA GLN A 326 -3.57 -4.63 11.78
C GLN A 326 -2.60 -3.50 12.15
N ARG A 327 -1.36 -3.54 11.64
CA ARG A 327 -0.26 -2.61 11.95
C ARG A 327 0.02 -2.52 13.45
N ASP A 328 0.00 -3.66 14.13
CA ASP A 328 0.23 -3.77 15.57
C ASP A 328 1.75 -3.87 15.87
N PRO A 329 2.37 -2.81 16.44
CA PRO A 329 3.82 -2.77 16.62
C PRO A 329 4.30 -3.70 17.74
N ASP A 330 3.48 -3.99 18.73
CA ASP A 330 3.88 -4.79 19.90
C ASP A 330 3.89 -6.27 19.52
N TRP A 331 2.87 -6.74 18.81
CA TRP A 331 2.87 -8.07 18.23
C TRP A 331 3.97 -8.27 17.19
N ALA A 332 4.20 -7.28 16.33
CA ALA A 332 5.29 -7.36 15.34
C ALA A 332 6.65 -7.50 16.03
N ARG A 333 6.90 -6.72 17.10
CA ARG A 333 8.14 -6.80 17.88
C ARG A 333 8.30 -8.15 18.58
N ALA A 334 7.24 -8.63 19.24
CA ALA A 334 7.25 -9.92 19.92
C ALA A 334 7.57 -11.08 18.96
N LEU A 335 7.00 -11.08 17.75
CA LEU A 335 7.19 -12.14 16.76
C LEU A 335 8.54 -12.08 16.04
N LEU A 336 9.10 -10.89 15.82
CA LEU A 336 10.45 -10.72 15.26
C LEU A 336 11.55 -11.02 16.30
N GLY A 337 11.22 -10.89 17.58
CA GLY A 337 12.17 -11.03 18.69
C GLY A 337 13.08 -9.81 18.84
N THR A 338 14.06 -9.91 19.73
CA THR A 338 15.09 -8.88 19.87
C THR A 338 15.97 -8.90 18.62
N PRO A 339 16.20 -7.76 17.93
CA PRO A 339 17.15 -7.74 16.83
C PRO A 339 18.48 -8.30 17.31
N GLY A 340 18.98 -9.32 16.61
CA GLY A 340 20.31 -9.87 16.91
C GLY A 340 21.37 -8.77 16.87
N PRO A 341 22.53 -8.97 17.51
CA PRO A 341 23.58 -7.94 17.59
C PRO A 341 24.08 -7.45 16.22
N ASP A 342 23.82 -8.19 15.13
CA ASP A 342 24.16 -7.81 13.75
C ASP A 342 23.18 -6.81 13.09
N ALA A 343 22.08 -6.47 13.75
CA ALA A 343 21.07 -5.52 13.24
C ALA A 343 21.23 -4.10 13.83
N ALA A 344 22.43 -3.73 14.27
CA ALA A 344 22.75 -2.33 14.51
C ALA A 344 22.67 -1.55 13.17
N PRO A 345 22.13 -0.33 13.16
CA PRO A 345 22.10 0.47 11.94
C PRO A 345 23.53 0.66 11.43
N THR A 346 23.73 0.43 10.13
CA THR A 346 24.95 0.75 9.39
C THR A 346 25.19 2.26 9.42
N GLN A 347 25.60 2.77 10.58
CA GLN A 347 25.96 4.16 10.84
C GLN A 347 27.27 4.21 11.63
N ASP A 348 28.27 3.39 11.29
CA ASP A 348 29.65 3.72 11.68
C ASP A 348 30.79 3.04 10.90
N ARG A 349 30.52 2.47 9.70
CA ARG A 349 31.60 1.93 8.85
C ARG A 349 32.37 2.99 8.04
N LEU A 350 31.99 4.27 8.11
CA LEU A 350 32.69 5.37 7.45
C LEU A 350 33.63 6.17 8.38
N SER A 351 33.64 5.89 9.68
CA SER A 351 34.48 6.61 10.66
C SER A 351 35.81 5.91 10.92
N GLN A 352 35.89 4.58 10.73
CA GLN A 352 37.11 3.81 11.02
C GLN A 352 38.12 3.76 9.85
N ASP A 353 37.69 3.98 8.61
CA ASP A 353 38.60 4.05 7.44
C ASP A 353 39.34 5.41 7.30
N ARG A 354 39.04 6.40 8.16
CA ARG A 354 39.74 7.71 8.16
C ARG A 354 40.87 7.85 9.18
N LEU A 355 41.12 6.83 10.00
CA LEU A 355 42.16 6.90 11.06
C LEU A 355 43.41 6.05 10.79
N THR A 356 43.50 5.38 9.63
CA THR A 356 44.69 4.60 9.21
C THR A 356 45.46 5.22 8.05
N GLN A 357 45.20 6.49 7.69
CA GLN A 357 45.92 7.22 6.65
C GLN A 357 46.48 8.59 7.10
N ASN A 358 47.02 8.70 8.31
CA ASN A 358 47.92 9.80 8.66
C ASN A 358 49.18 9.30 9.36
#